data_AF-A0AAV5WG36-F1
#
_entry.id   AF-A0AAV5WG36-F1
#
_cell.length_a   1.000
_cell.length_b   1.000
_cell.length_c   1.000
_cell.angle_alpha   90.00
_cell.angle_beta   90.00
_cell.angle_gamma   90.00
#
_symmetry.space_group_name_H-M   'P 1'
#
loop_
_entity.id
_entity.type
_entity.pdbx_description
1 polymer ?
#
loop_
_entity_poly.entity_id
_entity_poly.type
_entity_poly.pdbx_seq_one_letter_code
_entity_poly.pdbx_strand_id
1 'polypeptide(L)'
;MSFNASLRYGFKLERAFFLDFSMSYMFYMPLITALTFHPIIQYLLIFQNKSMRREIRIGYIFTHLILDEWSFCFLFRIYPLIPIAALYCEGPLCTAGLDKQVLMSLLAIPVILINPPFIFLVARMHQMFVPLGGNWRMSIRLQCMLYVILNLLLIANVVGFGYFGRDHDRSAQIMEPELAWLKSRGGTIFLYGPPGDPQYFKWGEYVYPSAILIIAPTLIFLNADAMNNIRISSAVSSKQHHFLNLLHFLFFISFIDRFLSHFWTNCHLARAFLSSNGINDHQFCIFFIFKNQTNRKVWEFTFELLIPMCTNRSLRYGFEWDRDYFIDFYMKSAKL
;
A
#
# COMPACT_ATOMS: atom_id res chain seq x y z
N MET A 1 31.06 23.32 -17.84
CA MET A 1 30.48 22.42 -18.86
C MET A 1 29.16 23.00 -19.33
N SER A 2 29.03 23.32 -20.62
CA SER A 2 27.82 23.88 -21.21
C SER A 2 26.74 22.80 -21.33
N PHE A 3 25.79 22.78 -20.39
CA PHE A 3 24.63 21.86 -20.34
C PHE A 3 23.53 22.21 -21.35
N ASN A 4 23.87 22.53 -22.61
CA ASN A 4 22.86 22.86 -23.64
C ASN A 4 22.43 21.67 -24.50
N ALA A 5 22.88 20.44 -24.20
CA ALA A 5 22.30 19.26 -24.81
C ALA A 5 20.92 19.00 -24.19
N SER A 6 19.86 19.20 -24.98
CA SER A 6 18.51 18.80 -24.57
C SER A 6 18.46 17.28 -24.47
N LEU A 7 18.23 16.75 -23.27
CA LEU A 7 17.98 15.33 -23.03
C LEU A 7 16.82 14.85 -23.91
N ARG A 8 17.02 13.75 -24.65
CA ARG A 8 16.06 13.18 -25.61
C ARG A 8 14.72 12.83 -24.95
N TYR A 9 14.77 12.36 -23.70
CA TYR A 9 13.59 11.89 -22.99
C TYR A 9 12.96 12.92 -22.05
N GLY A 10 13.46 14.17 -22.06
CA GLY A 10 12.81 15.27 -21.34
C GLY A 10 12.99 15.28 -19.82
N PHE A 11 14.00 14.58 -19.27
CA PHE A 11 14.28 14.49 -17.83
C PHE A 11 14.68 15.81 -17.11
N LYS A 12 14.45 16.97 -17.73
CA LYS A 12 14.88 18.27 -17.19
C LYS A 12 14.19 18.56 -15.85
N LEU A 13 12.90 18.26 -15.76
CA LEU A 13 12.07 18.53 -14.59
C LEU A 13 12.37 17.56 -13.44
N GLU A 14 12.57 16.29 -13.78
CA GLU A 14 12.94 15.20 -12.86
C GLU A 14 14.28 15.49 -12.22
N ARG A 15 15.26 15.88 -13.04
CA ARG A 15 16.60 16.25 -12.60
C ARG A 15 16.60 17.51 -11.72
N ALA A 16 15.80 18.52 -12.06
CA ALA A 16 15.83 19.80 -11.36
C ALA A 16 15.04 19.80 -10.04
N PHE A 17 14.02 18.95 -9.90
CA PHE A 17 13.10 19.04 -8.77
C PHE A 17 12.62 17.67 -8.26
N PHE A 18 11.98 16.86 -9.11
CA PHE A 18 11.21 15.72 -8.60
C PHE A 18 12.04 14.63 -7.95
N LEU A 19 13.25 14.37 -8.45
CA LEU A 19 14.07 13.31 -7.88
C LEU A 19 14.46 13.64 -6.43
N ASP A 20 15.04 14.82 -6.19
CA ASP A 20 15.49 15.23 -4.86
C ASP A 20 14.33 15.38 -3.88
N PHE A 21 13.21 15.95 -4.34
CA PHE A 21 11.99 16.03 -3.55
C PHE A 21 11.48 14.62 -3.19
N SER A 22 11.39 13.72 -4.16
CA SER A 22 10.87 12.38 -3.94
C SER A 22 11.78 11.55 -3.03
N MET A 23 13.11 11.63 -3.18
CA MET A 23 14.05 10.95 -2.30
C MET A 23 14.01 11.50 -0.86
N SER A 24 13.84 12.81 -0.70
CA SER A 24 13.67 13.42 0.62
C SER A 24 12.34 13.01 1.26
N TYR A 25 11.25 13.05 0.50
CA TYR A 25 9.93 12.64 0.95
C TYR A 25 9.90 11.17 1.37
N MET A 26 10.44 10.29 0.52
CA MET A 26 10.56 8.85 0.81
C MET A 26 11.41 8.60 2.06
N PHE A 27 12.35 9.46 2.41
CA PHE A 27 13.12 9.29 3.64
C PHE A 27 12.35 9.74 4.89
N TYR A 28 11.74 10.93 4.86
CA TYR A 28 11.15 11.53 6.06
C TYR A 28 9.76 11.00 6.42
N MET A 29 8.87 10.81 5.43
CA MET A 29 7.49 10.38 5.72
C MET A 29 7.42 9.02 6.40
N PRO A 30 8.16 8.00 5.94
CA PRO A 30 8.14 6.67 6.53
C PRO A 30 8.75 6.65 7.91
N LEU A 31 9.71 7.54 8.20
CA LEU A 31 10.21 7.72 9.56
C LEU A 31 9.12 8.26 10.50
N ILE A 32 8.39 9.29 10.06
CA ILE A 32 7.27 9.85 10.84
C ILE A 32 6.25 8.75 11.09
N THR A 33 5.89 8.00 10.06
CA THR A 33 4.78 7.06 10.15
C THR A 33 5.14 5.76 10.88
N ALA A 34 6.35 5.25 10.69
CA ALA A 34 6.95 4.16 11.47
C ALA A 34 7.05 4.49 12.95
N LEU A 35 7.36 5.74 13.32
CA LEU A 35 7.54 6.14 14.72
C LEU A 35 6.24 6.63 15.39
N THR A 36 5.24 7.04 14.63
CA THR A 36 3.98 7.58 15.18
C THR A 36 2.79 6.66 14.90
N PHE A 37 2.36 6.56 13.65
CA PHE A 37 1.12 5.88 13.28
C PHE A 37 1.16 4.38 13.57
N HIS A 38 2.22 3.68 13.17
CA HIS A 38 2.32 2.22 13.37
C HIS A 38 2.29 1.84 14.86
N PRO A 39 3.10 2.44 15.75
CA PRO A 39 3.05 2.15 17.18
C PRO A 39 1.68 2.46 17.80
N ILE A 40 1.04 3.57 17.42
CA ILE A 40 -0.29 3.90 17.94
C ILE A 40 -1.29 2.80 17.59
N ILE A 41 -1.24 2.26 16.38
CA ILE A 41 -2.23 1.26 15.95
C ILE A 41 -1.94 -0.11 16.48
N GLN A 42 -0.67 -0.49 16.51
CA GLN A 42 -0.27 -1.70 17.20
C GLN A 42 -0.69 -1.61 18.67
N TYR A 43 -0.51 -0.48 19.34
CA TYR A 43 -0.98 -0.27 20.71
C TYR A 43 -2.51 -0.43 20.84
N LEU A 44 -3.29 0.23 19.99
CA LEU A 44 -4.74 0.13 20.00
C LEU A 44 -5.24 -1.30 19.73
N LEU A 45 -4.63 -2.01 18.79
CA LEU A 45 -5.00 -3.36 18.42
C LEU A 45 -4.59 -4.39 19.49
N ILE A 46 -3.42 -4.24 20.09
CA ILE A 46 -2.88 -5.18 21.07
C ILE A 46 -3.56 -5.01 22.43
N PHE A 47 -3.66 -3.77 22.93
CA PHE A 47 -4.03 -3.50 24.32
C PHE A 47 -5.49 -3.10 24.50
N GLN A 48 -6.08 -2.31 23.59
CA GLN A 48 -7.44 -1.80 23.78
C GLN A 48 -8.52 -2.78 23.32
N ASN A 49 -8.22 -3.64 22.33
CA ASN A 49 -9.23 -4.50 21.73
C ASN A 49 -9.30 -5.89 22.40
N LYS A 50 -9.83 -5.95 23.63
CA LYS A 50 -10.00 -7.22 24.38
C LYS A 50 -10.90 -8.24 23.67
N SER A 51 -11.83 -7.80 22.82
CA SER A 51 -12.76 -8.69 22.10
C SER A 51 -12.17 -9.33 20.85
N MET A 52 -11.06 -8.81 20.32
CA MET A 52 -10.42 -9.38 19.13
C MET A 52 -9.72 -10.71 19.46
N ARG A 53 -9.97 -11.75 18.66
CA ARG A 53 -9.33 -13.06 18.82
C ARG A 53 -7.81 -12.98 18.64
N ARG A 54 -7.06 -13.78 19.41
CA ARG A 54 -5.58 -13.77 19.41
C ARG A 54 -4.97 -13.95 18.02
N GLU A 55 -5.53 -14.84 17.21
CA GLU A 55 -5.05 -15.11 15.85
C GLU A 55 -5.16 -13.90 14.91
N ILE A 56 -6.25 -13.14 15.02
CA ILE A 56 -6.45 -11.90 14.25
C ILE A 56 -5.43 -10.86 14.67
N ARG A 57 -5.17 -10.72 15.98
CA ARG A 57 -4.14 -9.79 16.48
C ARG A 57 -2.76 -10.15 15.94
N ILE A 58 -2.39 -11.43 15.95
CA ILE A 58 -1.13 -11.92 15.39
C ILE A 58 -1.05 -11.58 13.90
N GLY A 59 -2.12 -11.85 13.13
CA GLY A 59 -2.20 -11.48 11.71
C GLY A 59 -1.95 -9.98 11.48
N TYR A 60 -2.62 -9.11 12.24
CA TYR A 60 -2.39 -7.67 12.17
C TYR A 60 -0.95 -7.26 12.52
N ILE A 61 -0.35 -7.83 13.57
CA ILE A 61 1.04 -7.54 13.93
C ILE A 61 1.97 -7.87 12.76
N PHE A 62 1.76 -9.02 12.12
CA PHE A 62 2.55 -9.42 10.96
C PHE A 62 2.30 -8.55 9.71
N THR A 63 1.05 -8.14 9.46
CA THR A 63 0.73 -7.22 8.36
C THR A 63 1.34 -5.83 8.59
N HIS A 64 1.37 -5.36 9.83
CA HIS A 64 1.99 -4.08 10.23
C HIS A 64 3.48 -4.20 10.54
N LEU A 65 4.16 -5.27 10.10
CA LEU A 65 5.60 -5.26 10.11
C LEU A 65 6.05 -4.12 9.19
N ILE A 66 6.76 -3.16 9.78
CA ILE A 66 7.27 -1.95 9.11
C ILE A 66 8.34 -2.33 8.04
N LEU A 67 8.57 -3.63 7.80
CA LEU A 67 9.56 -4.15 6.86
C LEU A 67 9.39 -3.57 5.46
N ASP A 68 8.16 -3.44 4.95
CA ASP A 68 7.92 -2.92 3.60
C ASP A 68 8.36 -1.46 3.49
N GLU A 69 7.86 -0.60 4.39
CA GLU A 69 8.26 0.81 4.47
C GLU A 69 9.77 0.98 4.68
N TRP A 70 10.37 0.31 5.67
CA TRP A 70 11.82 0.38 5.87
C TRP A 70 12.60 -0.08 4.64
N SER A 71 12.09 -1.06 3.90
CA SER A 71 12.75 -1.54 2.70
C SER A 71 12.67 -0.50 1.58
N PHE A 72 11.48 -0.08 1.17
CA PHE A 72 11.30 0.85 0.06
C PHE A 72 11.86 2.23 0.33
N CYS A 73 11.73 2.69 1.57
CA CYS A 73 11.95 4.08 1.93
C CYS A 73 13.31 4.35 2.54
N PHE A 74 13.95 3.34 3.11
CA PHE A 74 15.29 3.47 3.68
C PHE A 74 16.30 2.60 2.92
N LEU A 75 16.08 1.28 2.83
CA LEU A 75 17.07 0.35 2.27
C LEU A 75 17.30 0.52 0.77
N PHE A 76 16.23 0.75 0.00
CA PHE A 76 16.29 0.85 -1.46
C PHE A 76 16.11 2.29 -1.96
N ARG A 77 15.09 3.04 -1.54
CA ARG A 77 14.78 4.40 -2.06
C ARG A 77 14.72 4.42 -3.59
N ILE A 78 13.61 3.92 -4.13
CA ILE A 78 13.43 3.71 -5.57
C ILE A 78 12.64 4.84 -6.19
N TYR A 79 13.11 5.29 -7.35
CA TYR A 79 12.45 6.28 -8.17
C TYR A 79 12.30 5.77 -9.62
N PRO A 80 11.06 5.60 -10.13
CA PRO A 80 10.83 5.19 -11.51
C PRO A 80 11.17 6.32 -12.50
N LEU A 81 11.85 5.98 -13.60
CA LEU A 81 12.36 6.94 -14.59
C LEU A 81 11.49 7.00 -15.86
N ILE A 82 10.31 7.59 -15.77
CA ILE A 82 9.39 7.72 -16.92
C ILE A 82 9.92 8.78 -17.92
N PRO A 83 9.95 8.51 -19.24
CA PRO A 83 9.25 7.44 -19.96
C PRO A 83 10.06 6.16 -20.21
N ILE A 84 11.32 6.08 -19.76
CA ILE A 84 12.16 4.91 -19.94
C ILE A 84 11.68 3.79 -18.99
N ALA A 85 11.77 2.53 -19.42
CA ALA A 85 11.56 1.42 -18.51
C ALA A 85 12.82 1.28 -17.62
N ALA A 86 12.94 2.11 -16.59
CA ALA A 86 14.07 2.12 -15.69
C ALA A 86 13.70 2.52 -14.26
N LEU A 87 14.48 2.05 -13.29
CA LEU A 87 14.39 2.43 -11.88
C LEU A 87 15.74 3.00 -11.44
N TYR A 88 15.72 4.13 -10.76
CA TYR A 88 16.88 4.64 -10.02
C TYR A 88 16.74 4.29 -8.54
N CYS A 89 17.84 3.88 -7.92
CA CYS A 89 17.85 3.40 -6.54
C CYS A 89 19.06 3.97 -5.77
N GLU A 90 18.83 4.62 -4.62
CA GLU A 90 19.88 5.36 -3.89
C GLU A 90 20.06 4.91 -2.42
N GLY A 91 19.33 3.90 -1.95
CA GLY A 91 19.43 3.40 -0.57
C GLY A 91 20.72 2.60 -0.29
N PRO A 92 21.03 2.31 0.99
CA PRO A 92 22.25 1.61 1.39
C PRO A 92 22.49 0.28 0.67
N LEU A 93 21.43 -0.49 0.35
CA LEU A 93 21.60 -1.73 -0.41
C LEU A 93 21.96 -1.45 -1.86
N CYS A 94 21.40 -0.40 -2.45
CA CYS A 94 21.67 -0.02 -3.84
C CYS A 94 23.03 0.62 -4.07
N THR A 95 23.68 1.15 -3.04
CA THR A 95 25.05 1.68 -3.13
C THR A 95 26.12 0.65 -2.73
N ALA A 96 25.71 -0.50 -2.20
CA ALA A 96 26.63 -1.56 -1.75
C ALA A 96 27.34 -2.33 -2.88
N GLY A 97 27.04 -2.03 -4.15
CA GLY A 97 27.64 -2.72 -5.30
C GLY A 97 27.16 -4.16 -5.50
N LEU A 98 25.97 -4.49 -4.97
CA LEU A 98 25.33 -5.79 -5.18
C LEU A 98 24.89 -5.94 -6.64
N ASP A 99 24.86 -7.19 -7.11
CA ASP A 99 24.32 -7.51 -8.42
C ASP A 99 22.84 -7.10 -8.52
N LYS A 100 22.44 -6.58 -9.70
CA LYS A 100 21.09 -6.05 -9.91
C LYS A 100 20.00 -7.10 -9.75
N GLN A 101 20.23 -8.34 -10.15
CA GLN A 101 19.27 -9.43 -9.96
C GLN A 101 19.07 -9.76 -8.47
N VAL A 102 20.16 -9.71 -7.70
CA VAL A 102 20.11 -9.86 -6.24
C VAL A 102 19.34 -8.71 -5.61
N LEU A 103 19.61 -7.47 -6.02
CA LEU A 103 18.87 -6.29 -5.52
C LEU A 103 17.37 -6.38 -5.85
N MET A 104 17.01 -6.79 -7.06
CA MET A 104 15.60 -6.95 -7.45
C MET A 104 14.91 -8.07 -6.67
N SER A 105 15.61 -9.15 -6.36
CA SER A 105 15.10 -10.23 -5.51
C SER A 105 14.86 -9.73 -4.09
N LEU A 106 15.85 -9.04 -3.50
CA LEU A 106 15.76 -8.48 -2.16
C LEU A 106 14.66 -7.42 -2.06
N LEU A 107 14.45 -6.64 -3.13
CA LEU A 107 13.37 -5.66 -3.22
C LEU A 107 11.98 -6.32 -3.24
N ALA A 108 11.83 -7.44 -3.95
CA ALA A 108 10.55 -8.13 -4.07
C ALA A 108 10.12 -8.84 -2.77
N ILE A 109 11.07 -9.26 -1.93
CA ILE A 109 10.79 -10.01 -0.70
C ILE A 109 9.82 -9.25 0.24
N PRO A 110 10.07 -7.99 0.64
CA PRO A 110 9.15 -7.24 1.51
C PRO A 110 7.73 -7.11 0.95
N VAL A 111 7.61 -6.77 -0.34
CA VAL A 111 6.31 -6.67 -1.06
C VAL A 111 5.53 -7.97 -0.97
N ILE A 112 6.25 -9.09 -1.04
CA ILE A 112 5.65 -10.41 -1.02
C ILE A 112 5.33 -10.84 0.42
N LEU A 113 6.19 -10.56 1.40
CA LEU A 113 6.02 -10.97 2.78
C LEU A 113 4.81 -10.34 3.50
N ILE A 114 4.34 -9.16 3.07
CA ILE A 114 3.15 -8.52 3.65
C ILE A 114 1.83 -9.19 3.20
N ASN A 115 1.83 -9.87 2.05
CA ASN A 115 0.60 -10.44 1.48
C ASN A 115 0.09 -11.69 2.24
N PRO A 116 0.92 -12.66 2.67
CA PRO A 116 0.43 -13.84 3.39
C PRO A 116 -0.29 -13.53 4.70
N PRO A 117 0.22 -12.65 5.60
CA PRO A 117 -0.52 -12.22 6.78
C PRO A 117 -1.87 -11.59 6.45
N PHE A 118 -1.92 -10.77 5.39
CA PHE A 118 -3.15 -10.14 4.93
C PHE A 118 -4.17 -11.16 4.39
N ILE A 119 -3.75 -12.07 3.52
CA ILE A 119 -4.60 -13.15 2.98
C ILE A 119 -5.14 -14.02 4.12
N PHE A 120 -4.28 -14.38 5.07
CA PHE A 120 -4.67 -15.12 6.27
C PHE A 120 -5.74 -14.36 7.07
N LEU A 121 -5.53 -13.06 7.30
CA LEU A 121 -6.47 -12.22 8.03
C LEU A 121 -7.85 -12.18 7.36
N VAL A 122 -7.89 -11.94 6.05
CA VAL A 122 -9.14 -11.92 5.26
C VAL A 122 -9.85 -13.28 5.34
N ALA A 123 -9.13 -14.39 5.17
CA ALA A 123 -9.70 -15.72 5.27
C ALA A 123 -10.26 -16.01 6.68
N ARG A 124 -9.55 -15.66 7.75
CA ARG A 124 -10.03 -15.84 9.13
C ARG A 124 -11.24 -14.97 9.44
N MET A 125 -11.24 -13.72 8.99
CA MET A 125 -12.38 -12.82 9.13
C MET A 125 -13.60 -13.37 8.42
N HIS A 126 -13.47 -13.79 7.16
CA HIS A 126 -14.56 -14.45 6.43
C HIS A 126 -15.14 -15.64 7.20
N GLN A 127 -14.29 -16.56 7.68
CA GLN A 127 -14.74 -17.73 8.44
C GLN A 127 -15.39 -17.41 9.79
N MET A 128 -15.21 -16.21 10.33
CA MET A 128 -15.91 -15.76 11.53
C MET A 128 -17.33 -15.29 11.25
N PHE A 129 -17.61 -14.82 10.02
CA PHE A 129 -18.91 -14.29 9.64
C PHE A 129 -19.80 -15.32 8.93
N VAL A 130 -19.22 -16.39 8.39
CA VAL A 130 -19.98 -17.49 7.80
C VAL A 130 -20.75 -18.26 8.91
N PRO A 131 -22.08 -18.43 8.78
CA PRO A 131 -22.87 -19.15 9.78
C PRO A 131 -22.51 -20.63 9.90
N LEU A 132 -22.83 -21.22 11.05
CA LEU A 132 -22.67 -22.67 11.26
C LEU A 132 -23.56 -23.43 10.27
N GLY A 133 -22.95 -24.15 9.32
CA GLY A 133 -23.66 -24.88 8.26
C GLY A 133 -23.78 -24.13 6.93
N GLY A 134 -23.22 -22.92 6.83
CA GLY A 134 -23.16 -22.21 5.54
C GLY A 134 -22.29 -22.93 4.51
N ASN A 135 -22.74 -22.93 3.25
CA ASN A 135 -22.07 -23.62 2.14
C ASN A 135 -20.61 -23.16 1.92
N TRP A 136 -20.28 -21.92 2.30
CA TRP A 136 -18.96 -21.32 2.11
C TRP A 136 -18.03 -21.47 3.32
N ARG A 137 -18.41 -22.30 4.30
CA ARG A 137 -17.54 -22.62 5.42
C ARG A 137 -16.41 -23.53 4.92
N MET A 138 -15.20 -23.02 4.93
CA MET A 138 -14.04 -23.75 4.43
C MET A 138 -13.50 -24.66 5.52
N SER A 139 -13.24 -25.92 5.18
CA SER A 139 -12.50 -26.81 6.06
C SER A 139 -11.10 -26.27 6.32
N ILE A 140 -10.51 -26.63 7.47
CA ILE A 140 -9.12 -26.23 7.79
C ILE A 140 -8.13 -26.70 6.71
N ARG A 141 -8.37 -27.89 6.15
CA ARG A 141 -7.55 -28.44 5.06
C ARG A 141 -7.62 -27.57 3.81
N LEU A 142 -8.81 -27.12 3.42
CA LEU A 142 -9.00 -26.24 2.28
C LEU A 142 -8.35 -24.87 2.51
N GLN A 143 -8.47 -24.31 3.72
CA GLN A 143 -7.79 -23.05 4.09
C GLN A 143 -6.26 -23.19 3.99
N CYS A 144 -5.70 -24.30 4.51
CA CYS A 144 -4.27 -24.58 4.40
C CYS A 144 -3.83 -24.75 2.93
N MET A 145 -4.57 -25.51 2.13
CA MET A 145 -4.23 -25.68 0.70
C MET A 145 -4.28 -24.35 -0.05
N LEU A 146 -5.33 -23.55 0.16
CA LEU A 146 -5.45 -22.23 -0.44
C LEU A 146 -4.28 -21.34 -0.03
N TYR A 147 -3.93 -21.31 1.26
CA TYR A 147 -2.80 -20.54 1.76
C TYR A 147 -1.48 -20.96 1.10
N VAL A 148 -1.20 -22.26 1.00
CA VAL A 148 0.01 -22.77 0.34
C VAL A 148 0.05 -22.37 -1.13
N ILE A 149 -1.04 -22.54 -1.89
CA ILE A 149 -1.10 -22.18 -3.31
C ILE A 149 -0.85 -20.69 -3.51
N LEU A 150 -1.52 -19.83 -2.73
CA LEU A 150 -1.35 -18.37 -2.85
C LEU A 150 0.08 -17.95 -2.48
N ASN A 151 0.70 -18.58 -1.46
CA ASN A 151 2.09 -18.32 -1.11
C ASN A 151 3.07 -18.78 -2.20
N LEU A 152 2.85 -19.93 -2.83
CA LEU A 152 3.70 -20.39 -3.93
C LEU A 152 3.65 -19.41 -5.12
N LEU A 153 2.46 -18.89 -5.45
CA LEU A 153 2.31 -17.85 -6.48
C LEU A 153 3.07 -16.57 -6.09
N LEU A 154 2.99 -16.16 -4.83
CA LEU A 154 3.72 -15.00 -4.33
C LEU A 154 5.25 -15.22 -4.34
N ILE A 155 5.75 -16.40 -3.98
CA ILE A 155 7.18 -16.74 -4.05
C ILE A 155 7.67 -16.76 -5.50
N ALA A 156 6.87 -17.27 -6.43
CA ALA A 156 7.18 -17.23 -7.86
C ALA A 156 7.39 -15.80 -8.38
N ASN A 157 6.73 -14.80 -7.78
CA ASN A 157 6.96 -13.40 -8.11
C ASN A 157 8.36 -12.91 -7.69
N VAL A 158 8.86 -13.32 -6.52
CA VAL A 158 10.23 -12.98 -6.09
C VAL A 158 11.24 -13.53 -7.10
N VAL A 159 11.07 -14.79 -7.50
CA VAL A 159 11.92 -15.43 -8.51
C VAL A 159 11.79 -14.72 -9.86
N GLY A 160 10.57 -14.35 -10.26
CA GLY A 160 10.31 -13.60 -11.48
C GLY A 160 11.03 -12.25 -11.51
N PHE A 161 10.91 -11.45 -10.45
CA PHE A 161 11.61 -10.16 -10.35
C PHE A 161 13.13 -10.31 -10.28
N GLY A 162 13.63 -11.32 -9.57
CA GLY A 162 15.07 -11.61 -9.54
C GLY A 162 15.62 -11.99 -10.90
N TYR A 163 14.97 -12.92 -11.59
CA TYR A 163 15.43 -13.45 -12.86
C TYR A 163 15.24 -12.46 -14.02
N PHE A 164 14.05 -11.89 -14.15
CA PHE A 164 13.70 -10.97 -15.24
C PHE A 164 14.08 -9.51 -14.98
N GLY A 165 14.39 -9.13 -13.74
CA GLY A 165 14.86 -7.79 -13.34
C GLY A 165 16.31 -7.49 -13.70
N ARG A 166 16.81 -8.07 -14.79
CA ARG A 166 18.13 -7.77 -15.35
C ARG A 166 18.06 -6.61 -16.33
N ASP A 167 19.20 -5.95 -16.56
CA ASP A 167 19.29 -4.87 -17.54
C ASP A 167 19.01 -5.35 -18.97
N HIS A 168 18.59 -4.41 -19.80
CA HIS A 168 18.50 -4.54 -21.24
C HIS A 168 19.90 -4.75 -21.85
N ASP A 169 20.01 -5.55 -22.93
CA ASP A 169 21.30 -5.83 -23.58
C ASP A 169 21.99 -4.54 -24.09
N ARG A 170 21.20 -3.62 -24.63
CA ARG A 170 21.60 -2.25 -25.03
C ARG A 170 21.65 -1.20 -23.89
N SER A 171 21.62 -1.60 -22.62
CA SER A 171 21.61 -0.66 -21.48
C SER A 171 22.76 0.36 -21.53
N ALA A 172 23.97 -0.08 -21.89
CA ALA A 172 25.14 0.81 -22.02
C ALA A 172 24.94 1.95 -23.04
N GLN A 173 24.23 1.68 -24.15
CA GLN A 173 23.96 2.68 -25.19
C GLN A 173 22.89 3.70 -24.77
N ILE A 174 21.97 3.29 -23.90
CA ILE A 174 20.89 4.15 -23.40
C ILE A 174 21.40 5.01 -22.23
N MET A 175 22.37 4.50 -21.47
CA MET A 175 22.90 5.16 -20.27
C MET A 175 23.60 6.49 -20.57
N GLU A 176 24.33 6.57 -21.68
CA GLU A 176 25.06 7.78 -22.09
C GLU A 176 24.50 8.29 -23.43
N PRO A 177 24.06 9.57 -23.54
CA PRO A 177 24.22 10.69 -22.60
C PRO A 177 23.07 10.89 -21.59
N GLU A 178 21.96 10.14 -21.70
CA GLU A 178 20.68 10.50 -21.06
C GLU A 178 20.68 10.39 -19.53
N LEU A 179 21.37 9.39 -18.97
CA LEU A 179 21.31 9.04 -17.55
C LEU A 179 22.65 9.28 -16.83
N ALA A 180 23.63 9.91 -17.50
CA ALA A 180 24.95 10.19 -16.93
C ALA A 180 24.87 11.01 -15.62
N TRP A 181 23.89 11.91 -15.52
CA TRP A 181 23.67 12.71 -14.32
C TRP A 181 23.20 11.87 -13.12
N LEU A 182 22.46 10.78 -13.33
CA LEU A 182 22.09 9.85 -12.25
C LEU A 182 23.28 9.01 -11.80
N LYS A 183 24.13 8.58 -12.75
CA LYS A 183 25.37 7.88 -12.44
C LYS A 183 26.29 8.72 -11.54
N SER A 184 26.34 10.04 -11.76
CA SER A 184 27.11 10.95 -10.89
C SER A 184 26.58 11.10 -9.46
N ARG A 185 25.34 10.68 -9.17
CA ARG A 185 24.77 10.70 -7.82
C ARG A 185 25.17 9.49 -6.96
N GLY A 186 25.69 8.43 -7.57
CA GLY A 186 26.18 7.24 -6.85
C GLY A 186 25.14 6.16 -6.56
N GLY A 187 23.92 6.27 -7.07
CA GLY A 187 22.91 5.21 -6.99
C GLY A 187 23.05 4.14 -8.09
N THR A 188 22.27 3.07 -7.97
CA THR A 188 22.15 2.01 -8.99
C THR A 188 20.97 2.30 -9.91
N ILE A 189 21.19 2.19 -11.22
CA ILE A 189 20.15 2.34 -12.26
C ILE A 189 19.83 0.95 -12.80
N PHE A 190 18.59 0.49 -12.63
CA PHE A 190 18.04 -0.69 -13.30
C PHE A 190 17.46 -0.23 -14.63
N LEU A 191 18.03 -0.69 -15.75
CA LEU A 191 17.69 -0.18 -17.07
C LEU A 191 17.10 -1.30 -17.93
N TYR A 192 15.79 -1.47 -17.86
CA TYR A 192 15.06 -2.56 -18.51
C TYR A 192 14.84 -2.34 -20.01
N GLY A 193 14.89 -1.10 -20.48
CA GLY A 193 14.92 -0.79 -21.91
C GLY A 193 14.35 0.57 -22.28
N PRO A 194 14.35 0.91 -23.59
CA PRO A 194 13.76 2.16 -24.07
C PRO A 194 12.23 2.14 -23.90
N PRO A 195 11.55 3.30 -24.05
CA PRO A 195 10.09 3.36 -23.96
C PRO A 195 9.42 2.35 -24.88
N GLY A 196 8.55 1.50 -24.32
CA GLY A 196 7.81 0.46 -25.05
C GLY A 196 8.56 -0.86 -25.27
N ASP A 197 9.82 -0.99 -24.88
CA ASP A 197 10.61 -2.22 -25.06
C ASP A 197 11.44 -2.57 -23.81
N PRO A 198 10.82 -3.07 -22.73
CA PRO A 198 11.52 -3.46 -21.51
C PRO A 198 12.22 -4.84 -21.60
N GLN A 199 12.41 -5.37 -22.81
CA GLN A 199 13.06 -6.65 -23.16
C GLN A 199 12.72 -7.85 -22.26
N TYR A 200 13.47 -8.07 -21.18
CA TYR A 200 13.29 -9.20 -20.27
C TYR A 200 12.25 -8.91 -19.19
N PHE A 201 12.18 -7.66 -18.74
CA PHE A 201 11.34 -7.26 -17.61
C PHE A 201 9.85 -7.42 -17.93
N LYS A 202 9.43 -7.36 -19.22
CA LYS A 202 8.04 -7.68 -19.63
C LYS A 202 7.55 -9.04 -19.14
N TRP A 203 8.45 -10.03 -19.01
CA TRP A 203 8.05 -11.36 -18.52
C TRP A 203 7.80 -11.35 -17.02
N GLY A 204 8.65 -10.66 -16.25
CA GLY A 204 8.37 -10.39 -14.83
C GLY A 204 7.08 -9.60 -14.65
N GLU A 205 6.86 -8.64 -15.55
CA GLU A 205 5.64 -7.85 -15.64
C GLU A 205 4.40 -8.69 -15.99
N TYR A 206 4.51 -9.85 -16.63
CA TYR A 206 3.36 -10.76 -16.82
C TYR A 206 3.15 -11.72 -15.64
N VAL A 207 4.21 -12.16 -14.97
CA VAL A 207 4.12 -13.05 -13.80
C VAL A 207 3.31 -12.38 -12.69
N TYR A 208 3.53 -11.10 -12.43
CA TYR A 208 2.85 -10.37 -11.35
C TYR A 208 1.33 -10.20 -11.53
N PRO A 209 0.82 -9.65 -12.65
CA PRO A 209 -0.59 -9.62 -12.97
C PRO A 209 -1.22 -11.00 -13.02
N SER A 210 -0.51 -12.03 -13.49
CA SER A 210 -1.06 -13.40 -13.47
C SER A 210 -1.35 -13.88 -12.05
N ALA A 211 -0.46 -13.57 -11.10
CA ALA A 211 -0.70 -13.85 -9.68
C ALA A 211 -1.86 -13.02 -9.13
N ILE A 212 -1.96 -11.72 -9.48
CA ILE A 212 -3.09 -10.87 -9.09
C ILE A 212 -4.41 -11.43 -9.62
N LEU A 213 -4.46 -11.84 -10.89
CA LEU A 213 -5.66 -12.41 -11.52
C LEU A 213 -6.14 -13.68 -10.84
N ILE A 214 -5.28 -14.40 -10.13
CA ILE A 214 -5.64 -15.59 -9.35
C ILE A 214 -6.01 -15.23 -7.90
N ILE A 215 -5.18 -14.41 -7.25
CA ILE A 215 -5.32 -14.06 -5.83
C ILE A 215 -6.53 -13.12 -5.61
N ALA A 216 -6.66 -12.09 -6.43
CA ALA A 216 -7.64 -11.03 -6.20
C ALA A 216 -9.09 -11.51 -6.30
N PRO A 217 -9.53 -12.32 -7.29
CA PRO A 217 -10.89 -12.82 -7.30
C PRO A 217 -11.25 -13.63 -6.06
N THR A 218 -10.30 -14.40 -5.53
CA THR A 218 -10.49 -15.14 -4.28
C THR A 218 -10.73 -14.19 -3.11
N LEU A 219 -9.91 -13.15 -2.97
CA LEU A 219 -10.05 -12.16 -1.90
C LEU A 219 -11.34 -11.35 -2.03
N ILE A 220 -11.69 -10.94 -3.25
CA ILE A 220 -12.95 -10.22 -3.55
C ILE A 220 -14.14 -11.11 -3.18
N PHE A 221 -14.12 -12.39 -3.54
CA PHE A 221 -15.18 -13.34 -3.19
C PHE A 221 -15.34 -13.49 -1.68
N LEU A 222 -14.24 -13.78 -0.95
CA LEU A 222 -14.28 -13.95 0.50
C LEU A 222 -14.78 -12.70 1.22
N ASN A 223 -14.36 -11.52 0.76
CA ASN A 223 -14.86 -10.27 1.29
C ASN A 223 -16.34 -10.09 0.98
N ALA A 224 -16.76 -10.24 -0.27
CA ALA A 224 -18.15 -10.07 -0.68
C ALA A 224 -19.11 -11.02 0.07
N ASP A 225 -18.74 -12.29 0.25
CA ASP A 225 -19.54 -13.25 1.02
C ASP A 225 -19.62 -12.86 2.50
N ALA A 226 -18.49 -12.46 3.11
CA ALA A 226 -18.48 -11.98 4.48
C ALA A 226 -19.40 -10.75 4.67
N MET A 227 -19.37 -9.80 3.73
CA MET A 227 -20.25 -8.63 3.73
C MET A 227 -21.72 -9.04 3.67
N ASN A 228 -22.05 -9.99 2.79
CA ASN A 228 -23.42 -10.47 2.62
C ASN A 228 -23.93 -11.15 3.90
N ASN A 229 -23.11 -12.01 4.52
CA ASN A 229 -23.44 -12.65 5.80
C ASN A 229 -23.63 -11.63 6.92
N ILE A 230 -22.80 -10.59 6.99
CA ILE A 230 -22.94 -9.53 7.99
C ILE A 230 -24.24 -8.75 7.78
N ARG A 231 -24.60 -8.44 6.52
CA ARG A 231 -25.86 -7.77 6.17
C ARG A 231 -27.09 -8.58 6.58
N ILE A 232 -27.03 -9.90 6.46
CA ILE A 232 -28.13 -10.79 6.85
C ILE A 232 -28.18 -10.94 8.38
N SER A 233 -27.04 -10.90 9.07
CA SER A 233 -27.01 -10.97 10.52
C SER A 233 -27.55 -9.68 11.15
N SER A 234 -28.82 -9.71 11.57
CA SER A 234 -29.50 -8.62 12.29
C SER A 234 -28.83 -8.21 13.62
N ALA A 235 -27.87 -9.01 14.08
CA ALA A 235 -27.11 -8.80 15.31
C ALA A 235 -25.98 -7.74 15.20
N VAL A 236 -25.69 -7.24 13.99
CA VAL A 236 -24.57 -6.32 13.79
C VAL A 236 -25.06 -4.88 13.92
N SER A 237 -24.49 -4.16 14.89
CA SER A 237 -24.77 -2.75 15.13
C SER A 237 -24.56 -1.93 13.85
N SER A 238 -25.40 -0.92 13.58
CA SER A 238 -25.23 0.01 12.46
C SER A 238 -23.82 0.62 12.38
N LYS A 239 -23.12 0.76 13.53
CA LYS A 239 -21.73 1.22 13.60
C LYS A 239 -20.73 0.23 13.00
N GLN A 240 -20.95 -1.08 13.16
CA GLN A 240 -20.08 -2.12 12.60
C GLN A 240 -20.26 -2.23 11.07
N HIS A 241 -21.47 -2.02 10.56
CA HIS A 241 -21.72 -1.94 9.12
C HIS A 241 -20.95 -0.82 8.43
N HIS A 242 -20.91 0.37 9.05
CA HIS A 242 -20.18 1.51 8.48
C HIS A 242 -18.67 1.29 8.44
N PHE A 243 -18.11 0.69 9.49
CA PHE A 243 -16.69 0.35 9.56
C PHE A 243 -16.29 -0.63 8.46
N LEU A 244 -17.15 -1.61 8.20
CA LEU A 244 -16.92 -2.65 7.22
C LEU A 244 -17.02 -2.13 5.78
N ASN A 245 -17.99 -1.26 5.49
CA ASN A 245 -18.09 -0.58 4.19
C ASN A 245 -16.87 0.30 3.91
N LEU A 246 -16.31 0.94 4.95
CA LEU A 246 -15.08 1.71 4.84
C LEU A 246 -13.88 0.81 4.52
N LEU A 247 -13.73 -0.32 5.23
CA LEU A 247 -12.68 -1.29 4.95
C LEU A 247 -12.74 -1.80 3.50
N HIS A 248 -13.96 -2.01 2.98
CA HIS A 248 -14.19 -2.43 1.60
C HIS A 248 -13.87 -1.34 0.58
N PHE A 249 -14.27 -0.09 0.84
CA PHE A 249 -13.92 1.05 -0.01
C PHE A 249 -12.41 1.23 -0.12
N LEU A 250 -11.70 1.08 1.01
CA LEU A 250 -10.25 1.18 1.04
C LEU A 250 -9.58 -0.02 0.35
N PHE A 251 -10.08 -1.25 0.55
CA PHE A 251 -9.60 -2.43 -0.19
C PHE A 251 -9.79 -2.25 -1.70
N PHE A 252 -10.95 -1.73 -2.11
CA PHE A 252 -11.26 -1.44 -3.51
C PHE A 252 -10.35 -0.35 -4.09
N ILE A 253 -10.08 0.72 -3.34
CA ILE A 253 -9.11 1.75 -3.73
C ILE A 253 -7.72 1.16 -3.85
N SER A 254 -7.23 0.42 -2.85
CA SER A 254 -5.90 -0.21 -2.90
C SER A 254 -5.77 -1.22 -4.06
N PHE A 255 -6.84 -1.94 -4.37
CA PHE A 255 -6.90 -2.86 -5.50
C PHE A 255 -6.87 -2.12 -6.85
N ILE A 256 -7.72 -1.11 -7.02
CA ILE A 256 -7.75 -0.26 -8.21
C ILE A 256 -6.41 0.43 -8.40
N ASP A 257 -5.79 0.94 -7.33
CA ASP A 257 -4.51 1.65 -7.38
C ASP A 257 -3.40 0.74 -7.90
N ARG A 258 -3.27 -0.48 -7.37
CA ARG A 258 -2.27 -1.46 -7.85
C ARG A 258 -2.54 -1.95 -9.27
N PHE A 259 -3.80 -2.09 -9.66
CA PHE A 259 -4.18 -2.51 -11.00
C PHE A 259 -3.97 -1.39 -12.02
N LEU A 260 -4.31 -0.15 -11.66
CA LEU A 260 -4.12 1.03 -12.50
C LEU A 260 -2.65 1.42 -12.57
N SER A 261 -1.84 1.32 -11.52
CA SER A 261 -0.40 1.65 -11.62
C SER A 261 0.34 0.90 -12.76
N HIS A 262 -0.18 -0.25 -13.16
CA HIS A 262 0.33 -1.07 -14.26
C HIS A 262 -0.01 -0.53 -15.66
N PHE A 263 -1.16 0.13 -15.83
CA PHE A 263 -1.60 0.65 -17.13
C PHE A 263 -1.05 2.06 -17.45
N TRP A 264 -0.34 2.72 -16.52
CA TRP A 264 -0.15 4.17 -16.51
C TRP A 264 1.28 4.64 -16.81
N THR A 265 1.92 4.04 -17.81
CA THR A 265 3.26 4.44 -18.30
C THR A 265 3.32 5.83 -18.96
N ASN A 266 2.20 6.56 -19.11
CA ASN A 266 2.14 7.77 -19.95
C ASN A 266 1.59 9.07 -19.33
N CYS A 267 1.29 9.17 -18.02
CA CYS A 267 0.64 10.38 -17.49
C CYS A 267 1.40 11.08 -16.34
N HIS A 268 1.59 12.40 -16.43
CA HIS A 268 2.10 13.25 -15.33
C HIS A 268 1.22 13.17 -14.07
N LEU A 269 -0.08 12.89 -14.22
CA LEU A 269 -1.01 12.65 -13.12
C LEU A 269 -0.63 11.40 -12.31
N ALA A 270 -0.08 10.37 -12.97
CA ALA A 270 0.37 9.14 -12.32
C ALA A 270 1.56 9.37 -11.38
N ARG A 271 2.40 10.38 -11.65
CA ARG A 271 3.52 10.73 -10.75
C ARG A 271 3.04 11.37 -9.46
N ALA A 272 2.06 12.27 -9.55
CA ALA A 272 1.41 12.86 -8.38
C ALA A 272 0.67 11.78 -7.57
N PHE A 273 0.04 10.82 -8.26
CA PHE A 273 -0.67 9.71 -7.62
C PHE A 273 0.27 8.71 -6.93
N LEU A 274 1.36 8.29 -7.57
CA LEU A 274 2.39 7.42 -6.98
C LEU A 274 3.04 8.04 -5.74
N SER A 275 3.25 9.37 -5.74
CA SER A 275 3.80 10.08 -4.58
C SER A 275 2.75 10.40 -3.50
N SER A 276 1.47 10.54 -3.85
CA SER A 276 0.37 10.65 -2.87
C SER A 276 -0.05 9.32 -2.26
N ASN A 277 0.29 8.17 -2.87
CA ASN A 277 -0.27 6.87 -2.48
C ASN A 277 0.66 6.01 -1.63
N GLY A 278 1.90 6.43 -1.39
CA GLY A 278 2.67 6.02 -0.21
C GLY A 278 1.98 6.38 1.13
N ILE A 279 0.86 7.12 1.07
CA ILE A 279 0.01 7.49 2.19
C ILE A 279 -1.08 6.41 2.47
N ASN A 280 -1.30 5.44 1.58
CA ASN A 280 -2.44 4.50 1.68
C ASN A 280 -2.46 3.65 2.97
N ASP A 281 -1.32 3.14 3.43
CA ASP A 281 -1.28 2.34 4.67
C ASP A 281 -1.49 3.23 5.92
N HIS A 282 -1.05 4.49 5.87
CA HIS A 282 -1.24 5.46 6.97
C HIS A 282 -2.66 6.06 7.00
N GLN A 283 -3.38 6.06 5.89
CA GLN A 283 -4.79 6.46 5.86
C GLN A 283 -5.64 5.45 6.65
N PHE A 284 -5.46 4.14 6.43
CA PHE A 284 -6.10 3.09 7.26
C PHE A 284 -5.92 3.37 8.75
N CYS A 285 -4.70 3.77 9.08
CA CYS A 285 -4.24 4.04 10.41
C CYS A 285 -4.93 5.27 11.06
N ILE A 286 -4.84 6.41 10.38
CA ILE A 286 -5.43 7.69 10.80
C ILE A 286 -6.96 7.56 10.90
N PHE A 287 -7.61 6.92 9.93
CA PHE A 287 -9.06 6.76 9.93
C PHE A 287 -9.55 5.83 11.06
N PHE A 288 -8.83 4.76 11.37
CA PHE A 288 -9.15 3.86 12.50
C PHE A 288 -9.12 4.60 13.85
N ILE A 289 -8.16 5.51 14.02
CA ILE A 289 -8.01 6.34 15.22
C ILE A 289 -9.16 7.34 15.33
N PHE A 290 -9.48 8.08 14.27
CA PHE A 290 -10.47 9.16 14.32
C PHE A 290 -11.94 8.68 14.39
N LYS A 291 -12.27 7.49 13.87
CA LYS A 291 -13.67 7.03 13.77
C LYS A 291 -14.13 6.11 14.90
N ASN A 292 -13.23 5.48 15.65
CA ASN A 292 -13.60 4.69 16.82
C ASN A 292 -13.87 5.61 18.02
N GLN A 293 -15.11 5.67 18.52
CA GLN A 293 -15.50 6.56 19.63
C GLN A 293 -14.65 6.37 20.90
N THR A 294 -14.20 5.15 21.19
CA THR A 294 -13.34 4.87 22.34
C THR A 294 -11.94 5.42 22.10
N ASN A 295 -11.39 5.23 20.90
CA ASN A 295 -10.07 5.75 20.53
C ASN A 295 -10.09 7.28 20.43
N ARG A 296 -11.20 7.87 19.94
CA ARG A 296 -11.39 9.32 19.85
C ARG A 296 -11.31 9.98 21.23
N LYS A 297 -11.95 9.40 22.25
CA LYS A 297 -11.85 9.90 23.63
C LYS A 297 -10.43 9.80 24.19
N VAL A 298 -9.74 8.69 23.91
CA VAL A 298 -8.33 8.52 24.30
C VAL A 298 -7.44 9.53 23.58
N TRP A 299 -7.69 9.79 22.30
CA TRP A 299 -6.93 10.74 21.50
C TRP A 299 -7.19 12.18 21.91
N GLU A 300 -8.45 12.55 22.16
CA GLU A 300 -8.82 13.85 22.73
C GLU A 300 -8.11 14.07 24.07
N PHE A 301 -8.08 13.05 24.94
CA PHE A 301 -7.37 13.11 26.23
C PHE A 301 -5.84 13.20 26.07
N THR A 302 -5.24 12.41 25.18
CA THR A 302 -3.79 12.44 24.91
C THR A 302 -3.36 13.75 24.25
N PHE A 303 -4.17 14.32 23.36
CA PHE A 303 -3.90 15.60 22.72
C PHE A 303 -4.03 16.76 23.71
N GLU A 304 -4.98 16.68 24.65
CA GLU A 304 -5.11 17.63 25.76
C GLU A 304 -3.92 17.56 26.74
N LEU A 305 -3.28 16.39 26.88
CA LEU A 305 -2.07 16.21 27.69
C LEU A 305 -0.78 16.68 26.97
N LEU A 306 -0.67 16.46 25.66
CA LEU A 306 0.54 16.77 24.89
C LEU A 306 0.63 18.23 24.44
N ILE A 307 -0.51 18.92 24.33
CA ILE A 307 -0.57 20.33 23.97
C ILE A 307 -1.28 21.08 25.09
N PRO A 308 -0.55 21.69 26.05
CA PRO A 308 -1.15 22.59 27.02
C PRO A 308 -1.49 23.92 26.32
N MET A 309 -2.50 23.89 25.44
CA MET A 309 -3.09 25.12 24.92
C MET A 309 -4.18 25.58 25.88
N CYS A 310 -4.00 26.81 26.37
CA CYS A 310 -4.92 27.56 27.21
C CYS A 310 -6.39 27.29 26.85
N THR A 311 -7.09 26.67 27.79
CA THR A 311 -8.52 26.36 27.70
C THR A 311 -9.34 27.64 27.58
N ASN A 312 -9.86 27.91 26.39
CA ASN A 312 -11.08 28.69 26.22
C ASN A 312 -12.15 27.75 25.65
N ARG A 313 -13.04 27.24 26.53
CA ARG A 313 -13.99 26.15 26.24
C ARG A 313 -15.15 26.53 25.31
N SER A 314 -15.23 27.77 24.82
CA SER A 314 -16.41 28.27 24.10
C SER A 314 -16.44 28.01 22.58
N LEU A 315 -15.39 27.47 21.97
CA LEU A 315 -15.31 27.30 20.51
C LEU A 315 -15.27 25.83 20.02
N ARG A 316 -15.52 24.84 20.89
CA ARG A 316 -15.32 23.41 20.55
C ARG A 316 -16.55 22.62 20.11
N TYR A 317 -17.68 23.26 19.81
CA TYR A 317 -18.83 22.57 19.21
C TYR A 317 -19.41 23.39 18.06
N GLY A 318 -18.99 23.05 16.83
CA GLY A 318 -19.64 23.43 15.59
C GLY A 318 -19.46 22.27 14.62
N PHE A 319 -20.57 21.69 14.15
CA PHE A 319 -20.71 20.44 13.40
C PHE A 319 -20.88 19.15 14.22
N GLU A 320 -21.91 19.12 15.06
CA GLU A 320 -22.74 17.92 15.12
C GLU A 320 -23.60 17.90 13.85
N TRP A 321 -23.32 16.96 12.94
CA TRP A 321 -24.28 16.62 11.89
C TRP A 321 -25.42 15.85 12.55
N ASP A 322 -26.50 16.56 12.85
CA ASP A 322 -27.72 15.96 13.34
C ASP A 322 -28.26 15.00 12.27
N ARG A 323 -28.28 13.71 12.60
CA ARG A 323 -28.81 12.63 11.76
C ARG A 323 -30.24 12.95 11.33
N ASP A 324 -30.99 13.64 12.17
CA ASP A 324 -32.39 13.97 11.91
C ASP A 324 -32.50 15.03 10.80
N TYR A 325 -31.51 15.93 10.67
CA TYR A 325 -31.45 16.90 9.57
C TYR A 325 -31.25 16.24 8.20
N PHE A 326 -30.45 15.17 8.13
CA PHE A 326 -30.18 14.47 6.87
C PHE A 326 -31.37 13.61 6.42
N ILE A 327 -32.10 13.00 7.36
CA ILE A 327 -33.33 12.27 7.07
C ILE A 327 -34.42 13.24 6.59
N ASP A 328 -34.53 14.41 7.22
CA ASP A 328 -35.54 15.41 6.86
C ASP A 328 -35.25 16.07 5.50
N PHE A 329 -33.96 16.29 5.18
CA PHE A 329 -33.52 16.76 3.87
C PHE A 329 -33.86 15.75 2.77
N TYR A 330 -33.53 14.47 2.97
CA TYR A 330 -33.78 13.41 1.97
C TYR A 330 -35.29 13.13 1.77
N MET A 331 -36.08 13.22 2.83
CA MET A 331 -37.54 13.03 2.77
C MET A 331 -38.26 14.21 2.11
N LYS A 332 -37.72 15.42 2.19
CA LYS A 332 -38.24 16.60 1.46
C LYS A 332 -37.88 16.60 -0.01
N SER A 333 -36.70 16.07 -0.39
CA SER A 333 -36.29 15.96 -1.79
C SER A 333 -37.01 14.86 -2.57
N ALA A 334 -37.64 13.89 -1.90
CA ALA A 334 -38.39 12.80 -2.56
C ALA A 334 -39.87 13.13 -2.85
N LYS A 335 -40.31 14.36 -2.58
CA LYS A 335 -41.69 14.84 -2.83
C LYS A 335 -41.77 15.98 -3.86
N LEU A 336 -40.67 16.28 -4.53
CA LEU A 336 -40.60 17.08 -5.76
C LEU A 336 -40.22 16.15 -6.90
#